data_AF-A0A1T5CJ58-F1
#
_entry.id   AF-A0A1T5CJ58-F1
#
_cell.length_a   1.000
_cell.length_b   1.000
_cell.length_c   1.000
_cell.angle_alpha   90.00
_cell.angle_beta   90.00
_cell.angle_gamma   90.00
#
_symmetry.space_group_name_H-M   'P 1'
#
loop_
_entity.id
_entity.type
_entity.pdbx_description
1 polymer ?
#
loop_
_entity_poly.entity_id
_entity_poly.type
_entity_poly.pdbx_seq_one_letter_code
_entity_poly.pdbx_strand_id
1 'polypeptide(L)'
;MNALWITLALLTAGFVGWPVTAWVFRLARTIDDRADAGSGAAAGGDAAEDPAADSTTDPDLQAAPEPAAPDGPAPAPAAASTTPAAETVSSVRILRGGAIIGILERFAVCLAILAGQPVAIAYVVAIKGLGRFAELKATPVAAERFIIGTLTSMLWAAGVAALAKVLFLG
;
A
#
# COMPACT_ATOMS: atom_id res chain seq x y z
N MET A 1 7.68 -18.84 32.53
CA MET A 1 8.11 -18.73 31.12
C MET A 1 9.61 -18.42 31.08
N ASN A 2 10.43 -19.35 30.60
CA ASN A 2 11.89 -19.16 30.58
C ASN A 2 12.30 -18.15 29.51
N ALA A 3 13.40 -17.41 29.73
CA ALA A 3 13.91 -16.40 28.78
C ALA A 3 14.07 -16.96 27.35
N LEU A 4 14.49 -18.23 27.22
CA LEU A 4 14.61 -18.94 25.95
C LEU A 4 13.29 -19.00 25.16
N TRP A 5 12.15 -19.23 25.83
CA TRP A 5 10.84 -19.30 25.18
C TRP A 5 10.34 -17.94 24.73
N ILE A 6 10.64 -16.90 25.52
CA ILE A 6 10.33 -15.52 25.14
C ILE A 6 11.14 -15.15 23.90
N THR A 7 12.45 -15.44 23.88
CA THR A 7 13.30 -15.18 22.72
C THR A 7 12.82 -15.94 21.47
N LEU A 8 12.46 -17.21 21.60
CA LEU A 8 11.96 -18.02 20.48
C LEU A 8 10.62 -17.48 19.94
N ALA A 9 9.70 -17.09 20.83
CA ALA A 9 8.43 -16.48 20.45
C ALA A 9 8.65 -15.16 19.71
N LEU A 10 9.56 -14.31 20.19
CA LEU A 10 9.92 -13.07 19.52
C LEU A 10 10.50 -13.32 18.13
N LEU A 11 11.48 -14.23 18.00
CA LEU A 11 12.08 -14.55 16.70
C LEU A 11 11.04 -15.06 15.70
N THR A 12 10.09 -15.88 16.16
CA THR A 12 9.01 -16.43 15.34
C THR A 12 8.00 -15.34 14.95
N ALA A 13 7.62 -14.46 15.88
CA ALA A 13 6.74 -13.34 15.62
C ALA A 13 7.37 -12.34 14.63
N GLY A 14 8.62 -11.94 14.85
CA GLY A 14 9.31 -10.90 14.09
C GLY A 14 9.78 -11.35 12.70
N PHE A 15 10.48 -12.49 12.61
CA PHE A 15 11.16 -12.87 11.37
C PHE A 15 10.37 -13.87 10.53
N VAL A 16 9.76 -14.88 11.16
CA VAL A 16 8.98 -15.92 10.43
C VAL A 16 7.67 -15.36 9.89
N GLY A 17 7.12 -14.30 10.49
CA GLY A 17 5.90 -13.68 9.97
C GLY A 17 6.09 -12.95 8.62
N TRP A 18 7.32 -12.61 8.22
CA TRP A 18 7.57 -11.86 6.98
C TRP A 18 7.20 -12.64 5.71
N PRO A 19 7.61 -13.92 5.54
CA PRO A 19 7.14 -14.73 4.42
C PRO A 19 5.62 -14.95 4.45
N VAL A 20 5.01 -15.07 5.63
CA VAL A 20 3.56 -15.25 5.78
C VAL A 20 2.77 -14.03 5.29
N THR A 21 3.15 -12.83 5.72
CA THR A 21 2.48 -11.60 5.26
C THR A 21 2.72 -11.34 3.78
N ALA A 22 3.92 -11.63 3.26
CA ALA A 22 4.22 -11.55 1.83
C ALA A 22 3.35 -12.52 1.01
N TRP A 23 3.11 -13.73 1.52
CA TRP A 23 2.24 -14.71 0.88
C TRP A 23 0.78 -14.26 0.79
N VAL A 24 0.25 -13.68 1.87
CA VAL A 24 -1.12 -13.15 1.90
C VAL A 24 -1.30 -12.02 0.89
N PHE A 25 -0.33 -11.10 0.78
CA PHE A 25 -0.36 -10.06 -0.26
C PHE A 25 -0.33 -10.64 -1.67
N ARG A 26 0.41 -11.74 -1.88
CA ARG A 26 0.44 -12.43 -3.16
C ARG A 26 -0.92 -13.05 -3.49
N LEU A 27 -1.58 -13.63 -2.50
CA LEU A 27 -2.91 -14.24 -2.66
C LEU A 27 -3.99 -13.19 -2.91
N ALA A 28 -3.94 -12.05 -2.20
CA ALA A 28 -4.88 -10.94 -2.42
C ALA A 28 -4.82 -10.43 -3.86
N ARG A 29 -3.61 -10.19 -4.40
CA ARG A 29 -3.45 -9.78 -5.82
C ARG A 29 -4.00 -10.79 -6.80
N THR A 30 -3.79 -12.10 -6.55
CA THR A 30 -4.34 -13.13 -7.45
C THR A 30 -5.87 -13.21 -7.47
N ILE A 31 -6.54 -12.70 -6.43
CA ILE A 31 -8.00 -12.63 -6.37
C ILE A 31 -8.48 -11.40 -7.13
N ASP A 32 -7.83 -10.25 -6.92
CA ASP A 32 -8.11 -9.01 -7.66
C ASP A 32 -7.93 -9.25 -9.18
N ASP A 33 -6.80 -9.86 -9.59
CA ASP A 33 -6.50 -10.18 -11.00
C ASP A 33 -7.59 -11.08 -11.65
N ARG A 34 -8.20 -11.99 -10.86
CA ARG A 34 -9.27 -12.87 -11.33
C ARG A 34 -10.63 -12.17 -11.40
N ALA A 35 -10.90 -11.23 -10.50
CA ALA A 35 -12.12 -10.42 -10.51
C ALA A 35 -12.11 -9.44 -11.69
N ASP A 36 -10.95 -8.86 -12.00
CA ASP A 36 -10.75 -7.98 -13.15
C ASP A 36 -10.85 -8.76 -14.47
N ALA A 37 -10.31 -9.98 -14.54
CA ALA A 37 -10.47 -10.85 -15.71
C ALA A 37 -11.93 -11.28 -15.94
N GLY A 38 -12.72 -11.49 -14.88
CA GLY A 38 -14.13 -11.85 -14.95
C GLY A 38 -15.04 -10.68 -15.34
N SER A 39 -14.75 -9.47 -14.86
CA SER A 39 -15.48 -8.25 -15.22
C SER A 39 -15.14 -7.75 -16.62
N GLY A 40 -13.88 -7.90 -17.08
CA GLY A 40 -13.49 -7.63 -18.46
C GLY A 40 -14.12 -8.58 -19.48
N ALA A 41 -14.36 -9.84 -19.10
CA ALA A 41 -15.11 -10.80 -19.93
C ALA A 41 -16.62 -10.51 -19.98
N ALA A 42 -17.20 -9.96 -18.91
CA ALA A 42 -18.61 -9.57 -18.87
C ALA A 42 -18.89 -8.22 -19.58
N ALA A 43 -17.95 -7.29 -19.57
CA ALA A 43 -18.07 -6.00 -20.28
C ALA A 43 -17.90 -6.12 -21.81
N GLY A 44 -17.43 -7.25 -22.33
CA GLY A 44 -17.30 -7.51 -23.77
C GLY A 44 -18.58 -7.98 -24.46
N GLY A 45 -19.72 -8.00 -23.76
CA GLY A 45 -20.96 -8.65 -24.22
C GLY A 45 -22.11 -7.75 -24.68
N ASP A 46 -22.03 -6.42 -24.59
CA ASP A 46 -23.21 -5.56 -24.84
C ASP A 46 -22.92 -4.29 -25.66
N ALA A 47 -21.98 -4.39 -26.60
CA ALA A 47 -21.76 -3.38 -27.63
C ALA A 47 -22.43 -3.80 -28.96
N ALA A 48 -23.76 -3.83 -28.97
CA ALA A 48 -24.55 -4.01 -30.19
C ALA A 48 -25.57 -2.86 -30.33
N GLU A 49 -25.26 -1.97 -31.28
CA GLU A 49 -26.14 -1.09 -32.06
C GLU A 49 -27.23 -0.25 -31.37
N ASP A 50 -27.07 1.09 -31.44
CA ASP A 50 -28.21 1.96 -31.77
C ASP A 50 -27.76 3.07 -32.75
N PRO A 51 -28.19 3.01 -34.03
CA PRO A 51 -27.96 4.05 -35.02
C PRO A 51 -29.08 5.11 -34.97
N ALA A 52 -28.69 6.38 -35.15
CA ALA A 52 -29.53 7.57 -35.38
C ALA A 52 -29.97 8.37 -34.14
N ALA A 53 -29.34 9.54 -33.98
CA ALA A 53 -30.04 10.79 -33.73
C ALA A 53 -29.14 11.97 -34.13
N ASP A 54 -29.42 12.55 -35.28
CA ASP A 54 -29.06 13.92 -35.63
C ASP A 54 -29.61 14.87 -34.55
N SER A 55 -28.79 15.79 -34.04
CA SER A 55 -29.27 17.14 -33.76
C SER A 55 -28.15 18.16 -33.94
N THR A 56 -28.36 18.97 -34.96
CA THR A 56 -27.70 20.22 -35.26
C THR A 56 -27.86 21.21 -34.11
N THR A 57 -26.78 21.87 -33.67
CA THR A 57 -26.83 23.29 -33.24
C THR A 57 -25.42 23.85 -33.03
N ASP A 58 -25.00 24.71 -33.95
CA ASP A 58 -24.21 25.91 -33.65
C ASP A 58 -25.17 27.12 -33.78
N PRO A 59 -24.96 28.23 -33.06
CA PRO A 59 -24.23 29.32 -33.70
C PRO A 59 -23.29 30.13 -32.78
N ASP A 60 -22.14 30.48 -33.38
CA ASP A 60 -21.42 31.75 -33.36
C ASP A 60 -21.16 32.49 -32.05
N LEU A 61 -19.87 32.67 -31.73
CA LEU A 61 -19.26 34.01 -31.64
C LEU A 61 -17.77 33.96 -32.00
N GLN A 62 -17.50 34.32 -33.26
CA GLN A 62 -16.19 34.66 -33.82
C GLN A 62 -15.82 36.11 -33.42
N ALA A 63 -14.62 36.34 -32.88
CA ALA A 63 -13.95 37.64 -32.90
C ALA A 63 -12.63 37.52 -33.65
N ALA A 64 -12.43 38.41 -34.62
CA ALA A 64 -11.43 38.38 -35.69
C ALA A 64 -10.00 38.88 -35.27
N PRO A 65 -8.97 38.76 -36.14
CA PRO A 65 -7.53 38.75 -35.80
C PRO A 65 -6.70 40.02 -36.17
N GLU A 66 -5.38 39.96 -35.81
CA GLU A 66 -4.15 40.58 -36.39
C GLU A 66 -3.64 42.00 -35.94
N PRO A 67 -2.35 42.42 -36.17
CA PRO A 67 -1.04 41.73 -36.44
C PRO A 67 0.28 42.37 -35.82
N ALA A 68 1.45 41.71 -36.08
CA ALA A 68 2.89 42.18 -36.16
C ALA A 68 3.73 42.55 -34.87
N ALA A 69 4.80 41.83 -34.44
CA ALA A 69 6.23 41.62 -34.90
C ALA A 69 7.27 42.64 -34.29
N PRO A 70 8.62 42.43 -34.20
CA PRO A 70 9.52 41.24 -34.08
C PRO A 70 10.71 41.39 -33.02
N ASP A 71 11.62 40.39 -32.99
CA ASP A 71 13.06 40.38 -32.58
C ASP A 71 13.54 40.25 -31.11
N GLY A 72 14.38 39.22 -30.86
CA GLY A 72 15.33 39.12 -29.74
C GLY A 72 15.87 37.69 -29.47
N PRO A 73 17.19 37.42 -29.44
CA PRO A 73 17.79 36.10 -29.71
C PRO A 73 17.95 35.17 -28.50
N ALA A 74 17.93 33.86 -28.76
CA ALA A 74 18.30 32.79 -27.83
C ALA A 74 19.76 32.90 -27.34
N PRO A 75 20.09 32.34 -26.16
CA PRO A 75 20.76 31.04 -26.22
C PRO A 75 20.27 30.04 -25.16
N ALA A 76 20.18 28.77 -25.56
CA ALA A 76 20.11 27.63 -24.65
C ALA A 76 21.45 27.41 -23.92
N PRO A 77 21.47 26.65 -22.82
CA PRO A 77 21.84 25.26 -23.02
C PRO A 77 20.91 24.26 -22.31
N ALA A 78 20.45 23.30 -23.11
CA ALA A 78 20.30 21.88 -22.77
C ALA A 78 19.95 21.55 -21.31
N ALA A 79 18.65 21.60 -21.01
CA ALA A 79 18.05 20.64 -20.10
C ALA A 79 18.15 19.23 -20.72
N ALA A 80 19.02 18.40 -20.15
CA ALA A 80 18.94 16.95 -20.27
C ALA A 80 19.71 16.32 -19.08
N SER A 81 19.22 16.55 -17.87
CA SER A 81 19.59 15.75 -16.71
C SER A 81 19.08 14.33 -16.91
N THR A 82 19.96 13.47 -17.43
CA THR A 82 19.81 12.02 -17.41
C THR A 82 19.91 11.55 -15.95
N THR A 83 18.79 11.35 -15.27
CA THR A 83 18.79 10.62 -13.98
C THR A 83 17.56 9.72 -13.83
N PRO A 84 17.59 8.48 -14.35
CA PRO A 84 16.66 7.44 -13.90
C PRO A 84 17.08 6.81 -12.55
N ALA A 85 18.24 7.20 -11.99
CA ALA A 85 18.81 6.56 -10.79
C ALA A 85 18.23 7.07 -9.44
N ALA A 86 17.62 8.26 -9.39
CA ALA A 86 17.16 8.86 -8.14
C ALA A 86 15.82 8.27 -7.66
N GLU A 87 14.91 7.94 -8.59
CA GLU A 87 13.60 7.36 -8.27
C GLU A 87 13.70 5.91 -7.80
N THR A 88 14.61 5.11 -8.38
CA THR A 88 14.81 3.69 -8.01
C THR A 88 15.42 3.55 -6.61
N VAL A 89 16.34 4.45 -6.23
CA VAL A 89 16.97 4.43 -4.90
C VAL A 89 15.99 4.88 -3.80
N SER A 90 15.12 5.84 -4.10
CA SER A 90 14.06 6.27 -3.17
C SER A 90 13.05 5.14 -2.93
N SER A 91 12.57 4.50 -3.99
CA SER A 91 11.62 3.39 -3.89
C SER A 91 12.22 2.17 -3.17
N VAL A 92 13.47 1.75 -3.44
CA VAL A 92 14.13 0.66 -2.68
C VAL A 92 14.28 1.00 -1.19
N ARG A 93 14.57 2.25 -0.84
CA ARG A 93 14.72 2.69 0.57
C ARG A 93 13.38 2.74 1.30
N ILE A 94 12.32 3.19 0.61
CA ILE A 94 10.93 3.18 1.09
C ILE A 94 10.43 1.74 1.28
N LEU A 95 10.75 0.83 0.34
CA LEU A 95 10.42 -0.60 0.43
C LEU A 95 11.06 -1.28 1.66
N ARG A 96 12.28 -0.87 2.08
CA ARG A 96 12.92 -1.38 3.30
C ARG A 96 12.32 -0.80 4.58
N GLY A 97 11.91 0.46 4.57
CA GLY A 97 11.33 1.12 5.74
C GLY A 97 10.07 0.40 6.25
N GLY A 98 9.17 0.02 5.36
CA GLY A 98 7.95 -0.71 5.72
C GLY A 98 8.23 -2.09 6.34
N ALA A 99 9.24 -2.80 5.86
CA ALA A 99 9.61 -4.13 6.37
C ALA A 99 10.15 -4.06 7.80
N ILE A 100 11.05 -3.11 8.08
CA ILE A 100 11.63 -2.93 9.43
C ILE A 100 10.55 -2.49 10.42
N ILE A 101 9.70 -1.54 10.03
CA ILE A 101 8.56 -1.09 10.86
C ILE A 101 7.66 -2.29 11.21
N GLY A 102 7.35 -3.16 10.25
CA GLY A 102 6.55 -4.34 10.49
C GLY A 102 7.20 -5.36 11.44
N ILE A 103 8.53 -5.48 11.46
CA ILE A 103 9.24 -6.32 12.45
C ILE A 103 9.10 -5.73 13.85
N LEU A 104 9.33 -4.42 14.01
CA LEU A 104 9.24 -3.73 15.30
C LEU A 104 7.84 -3.81 15.89
N GLU A 105 6.80 -3.64 15.08
CA GLU A 105 5.41 -3.77 15.52
C GLU A 105 5.10 -5.18 16.03
N ARG A 106 5.58 -6.22 15.35
CA ARG A 106 5.35 -7.62 15.77
C ARG A 106 6.05 -7.93 17.09
N PHE A 107 7.25 -7.40 17.31
CA PHE A 107 7.89 -7.47 18.62
C PHE A 107 7.08 -6.74 19.68
N ALA A 108 6.63 -5.51 19.40
CA ALA A 108 5.85 -4.72 20.35
C ALA A 108 4.53 -5.41 20.72
N VAL A 109 3.79 -5.95 19.75
CA VAL A 109 2.56 -6.71 19.99
C VAL A 109 2.81 -8.00 20.75
N CYS A 110 3.84 -8.76 20.38
CA CYS A 110 4.19 -10.00 21.07
C CYS A 110 4.56 -9.73 22.53
N LEU A 111 5.43 -8.73 22.78
CA LEU A 111 5.81 -8.30 24.13
C LEU A 111 4.61 -7.80 24.93
N ALA A 112 3.72 -7.00 24.34
CA ALA A 112 2.52 -6.51 24.99
C ALA A 112 1.63 -7.65 25.50
N ILE A 113 1.45 -8.72 24.71
CA ILE A 113 0.66 -9.89 25.08
C ILE A 113 1.35 -10.68 26.19
N LEU A 114 2.65 -10.94 26.06
CA LEU A 114 3.42 -11.69 27.05
C LEU A 114 3.55 -10.94 28.39
N ALA A 115 3.59 -9.61 28.35
CA ALA A 115 3.63 -8.74 29.53
C ALA A 115 2.23 -8.48 30.14
N GLY A 116 1.16 -8.96 29.51
CA GLY A 116 -0.21 -8.74 30.00
C GLY A 116 -0.70 -7.29 29.86
N GLN A 117 -0.15 -6.53 28.90
CA GLN A 117 -0.45 -5.11 28.65
C GLN A 117 -1.16 -4.93 27.30
N PRO A 118 -2.43 -5.35 27.16
CA PRO A 118 -3.15 -5.28 25.87
C PRO A 118 -3.34 -3.84 25.37
N VAL A 119 -3.37 -2.85 26.28
CA VAL A 119 -3.47 -1.43 25.92
C VAL A 119 -2.29 -0.99 25.04
N ALA A 120 -1.10 -1.56 25.24
CA ALA A 120 0.07 -1.22 24.42
C ALA A 120 -0.11 -1.58 22.93
N ILE A 121 -0.94 -2.59 22.62
CA ILE A 121 -1.27 -2.96 21.23
C ILE A 121 -2.04 -1.82 20.56
N ALA A 122 -2.98 -1.19 21.27
CA ALA A 122 -3.75 -0.06 20.75
C ALA A 122 -2.84 1.13 20.39
N TYR A 123 -1.81 1.40 21.20
CA TYR A 123 -0.82 2.43 20.89
C TYR A 123 -0.02 2.10 19.62
N VAL A 124 0.41 0.84 19.44
CA VAL A 124 1.13 0.41 18.22
C VAL A 124 0.26 0.61 16.97
N VAL A 125 -1.01 0.20 17.03
CA VAL A 125 -1.98 0.39 15.93
C VAL A 125 -2.16 1.88 15.61
N ALA A 126 -2.35 2.71 16.65
CA ALA A 126 -2.59 4.14 16.50
C ALA A 126 -1.39 4.85 15.85
N ILE A 127 -0.18 4.57 16.32
CA ILE A 127 1.06 5.14 15.76
C ILE A 127 1.23 4.74 14.30
N LYS A 128 0.98 3.47 13.98
CA LYS A 128 1.06 2.97 12.59
C LYS A 128 0.07 3.67 11.67
N GLY A 129 -1.17 3.85 12.12
CA GLY A 129 -2.22 4.54 11.36
C GLY A 129 -1.90 6.01 11.10
N LEU A 130 -1.40 6.73 12.12
CA LEU A 130 -0.99 8.14 12.01
C LEU A 130 0.10 8.34 10.96
N GLY A 131 1.13 7.48 10.96
CA GLY A 131 2.25 7.59 10.02
C GLY A 131 1.90 7.39 8.55
N ARG A 132 0.70 6.84 8.25
CA ARG A 132 0.23 6.56 6.89
C ARG A 132 -1.04 7.31 6.51
N PHE A 133 -1.61 8.11 7.40
CA PHE A 133 -2.92 8.74 7.20
C PHE A 133 -3.05 9.51 5.87
N ALA A 134 -2.04 10.29 5.49
CA ALA A 134 -2.04 11.05 4.25
C ALA A 134 -2.07 10.16 2.99
N GLU A 135 -1.32 9.05 2.99
CA GLU A 135 -1.28 8.07 1.88
C GLU A 135 -2.60 7.28 1.78
N LEU A 136 -3.18 6.91 2.92
CA LEU A 136 -4.45 6.16 2.97
C LEU A 136 -5.64 7.01 2.49
N LYS A 137 -5.60 8.32 2.73
CA LYS A 137 -6.63 9.25 2.23
C LYS A 137 -6.56 9.45 0.70
N ALA A 138 -5.38 9.24 0.11
CA ALA A 138 -5.16 9.51 -1.31
C ALA A 138 -5.85 8.50 -2.24
N THR A 139 -5.87 7.21 -1.88
CA THR A 139 -6.52 6.16 -2.68
C THR A 139 -7.16 5.07 -1.80
N PRO A 140 -8.42 4.66 -2.07
CA PRO A 140 -9.08 3.58 -1.32
C PRO A 140 -8.31 2.25 -1.36
N VAL A 141 -7.73 1.90 -2.51
CA VAL A 141 -6.95 0.68 -2.70
C VAL A 141 -5.69 0.63 -1.80
N ALA A 142 -5.05 1.78 -1.54
CA ALA A 142 -3.93 1.84 -0.60
C ALA A 142 -4.39 1.58 0.84
N ALA A 143 -5.57 2.10 1.22
CA ALA A 143 -6.17 1.87 2.53
C ALA A 143 -6.50 0.39 2.77
N GLU A 144 -7.11 -0.27 1.79
CA GLU A 144 -7.44 -1.69 1.87
C GLU A 144 -6.18 -2.56 2.04
N ARG A 145 -5.17 -2.35 1.20
CA ARG A 145 -3.89 -3.08 1.27
C ARG A 145 -3.18 -2.86 2.61
N PHE A 146 -3.24 -1.64 3.14
CA PHE A 146 -2.67 -1.33 4.45
C PHE A 146 -3.40 -2.02 5.60
N ILE A 147 -4.74 -2.03 5.58
CA ILE A 147 -5.56 -2.70 6.59
C ILE A 147 -5.30 -4.21 6.56
N ILE A 148 -5.37 -4.84 5.38
CA ILE A 148 -5.10 -6.27 5.22
C ILE A 148 -3.70 -6.62 5.75
N GLY A 149 -2.67 -5.89 5.33
CA GLY A 149 -1.30 -6.14 5.79
C GLY A 149 -1.12 -5.99 7.29
N THR A 150 -1.73 -4.96 7.87
CA THR A 150 -1.65 -4.68 9.32
C THR A 150 -2.35 -5.77 10.12
N LEU A 151 -3.59 -6.11 9.76
CA LEU A 151 -4.38 -7.13 10.46
C LEU A 151 -3.73 -8.50 10.37
N THR A 152 -3.26 -8.92 9.19
CA THR A 152 -2.55 -10.20 9.03
C THR A 152 -1.29 -10.26 9.89
N SER A 153 -0.49 -9.19 9.89
CA SER A 153 0.75 -9.10 10.67
C SER A 153 0.48 -9.16 12.17
N MET A 154 -0.53 -8.44 12.66
CA MET A 154 -0.92 -8.42 14.06
C MET A 154 -1.50 -9.76 14.50
N LEU A 155 -2.33 -10.40 13.66
CA LEU A 155 -2.90 -11.71 13.96
C LEU A 155 -1.82 -12.79 14.06
N TRP A 156 -0.79 -12.73 13.21
CA TRP A 156 0.37 -13.61 13.32
C TRP A 156 1.10 -13.42 14.66
N ALA A 157 1.48 -12.19 15.00
CA ALA A 157 2.18 -11.91 16.25
C ALA A 157 1.36 -12.29 17.48
N ALA A 158 0.04 -12.02 17.44
CA ALA A 158 -0.88 -12.40 18.50
C ALA A 158 -1.02 -13.93 18.62
N GLY A 159 -1.14 -14.65 17.50
CA GLY A 159 -1.20 -16.10 17.48
C GLY A 159 0.06 -16.75 18.06
N VAL A 160 1.24 -16.26 17.68
CA VAL A 160 2.52 -16.73 18.23
C VAL A 160 2.61 -16.48 19.74
N ALA A 161 2.24 -15.28 20.19
CA ALA A 161 2.26 -14.93 21.62
C ALA A 161 1.25 -15.76 22.43
N ALA A 162 0.05 -15.96 21.90
CA ALA A 162 -0.99 -16.78 22.53
C ALA A 162 -0.54 -18.25 22.63
N LEU A 163 0.03 -18.80 21.55
CA LEU A 163 0.55 -20.17 21.54
C LEU A 163 1.67 -20.35 22.57
N ALA A 164 2.62 -19.40 22.64
CA ALA A 164 3.66 -19.43 23.65
C ALA A 164 3.08 -19.37 25.07
N LYS A 165 2.06 -18.54 25.31
CA LYS A 165 1.40 -18.46 26.62
C LYS A 165 0.68 -19.76 26.98
N VAL A 166 -0.01 -20.39 26.04
CA VAL A 166 -0.74 -21.65 26.28
C VAL A 166 0.22 -22.80 26.53
N LEU A 167 1.29 -22.94 25.74
CA LEU A 167 2.22 -24.07 25.85
C LEU A 167 3.18 -23.98 27.04
N PHE A 168 3.47 -22.77 27.54
CA PHE A 168 4.51 -22.56 28.56
C PHE A 168 4.02 -21.86 29.84
N LEU A 169 2.73 -21.56 29.92
CA LEU A 169 2.05 -21.02 31.11
C LEU A 169 0.80 -21.85 31.48
N GLY A 170 0.45 -22.87 30.69
CA GLY A 170 -0.58 -23.86 30.98
C GLY A 170 -0.04 -25.09 31.69
#